data_AF-A0A1Y4RL24-F1
#
_entry.id   AF-A0A1Y4RL24-F1
#
_cell.length_a   1.000
_cell.length_b   1.000
_cell.length_c   1.000
_cell.angle_alpha   90.00
_cell.angle_beta   90.00
_cell.angle_gamma   90.00
#
_symmetry.space_group_name_H-M   'P 1'
#
loop_
_entity.id
_entity.type
_entity.pdbx_description
1 polymer ?
#
loop_
_entity_poly.entity_id
_entity_poly.type
_entity_poly.pdbx_seq_one_letter_code
_entity_poly.pdbx_strand_id
1 'polypeptide(L)'
;MPVGSVAVKERHQPLVLVDTAGLSEEEWLAYRRKGIGGSDVAALLGISPWRTARDLFYDKLNIAVVEDHEDNWVALEMGHLLEPLVAKIFQHRTGYKVYQIKKMFQHPKYPWMLADVDYFVELPDGTTAILEIKTTNYNAKDNWWLDGEETIPAYYESQGRHYMAVMDVDRCFFCCLYGNNEQESIIRDMQRDLAYEDEMIFLEQDFWENHVLTRTPPPYTEDGDLVIESVRRYTGPADKEAPAVTLDLSLTAKLMRFLQLQEQKKGAEAGNKKIEEDMKRLKAAIIAKMGKSCKAICQQDGVNYTVTYNPIRTPGIDKDNLKRLKLDHPDIYEQYVTVSVSRRFVVKCDGEAA
;
A
#
# COMPACT_ATOMS: atom_id res chain seq x y z
N MET A 1 13.97 -30.55 33.27
CA MET A 1 14.62 -29.82 32.16
C MET A 1 14.89 -28.41 32.66
N PRO A 2 16.14 -27.94 32.72
CA PRO A 2 16.41 -26.59 33.21
C PRO A 2 15.90 -25.58 32.18
N VAL A 3 15.24 -24.54 32.68
CA VAL A 3 14.78 -23.38 31.91
C VAL A 3 16.02 -22.73 31.29
N GLY A 4 16.08 -22.69 29.96
CA GLY A 4 17.16 -22.04 29.23
C GLY A 4 17.26 -20.58 29.64
N SER A 5 18.44 -20.16 30.07
CA SER A 5 18.80 -18.76 30.20
C SER A 5 18.57 -18.10 28.84
N VAL A 6 17.56 -17.23 28.76
CA VAL A 6 17.45 -16.27 27.65
C VAL A 6 18.67 -15.38 27.80
N ALA A 7 19.60 -15.48 26.85
CA ALA A 7 20.78 -14.61 26.84
C ALA A 7 20.29 -13.16 26.76
N VAL A 8 20.62 -12.36 27.78
CA VAL A 8 20.35 -10.92 27.78
C VAL A 8 21.20 -10.34 26.66
N LYS A 9 20.57 -9.92 25.55
CA LYS A 9 21.25 -9.24 24.43
C LYS A 9 21.86 -7.94 24.99
N GLU A 10 23.15 -7.75 24.75
CA GLU A 10 23.85 -6.54 25.19
C GLU A 10 23.25 -5.33 24.48
N ARG A 11 22.91 -4.29 25.25
CA ARG A 11 22.34 -3.05 24.70
C ARG A 11 23.37 -2.31 23.86
N HIS A 12 22.94 -1.63 22.81
CA HIS A 12 23.76 -0.77 21.97
C HIS A 12 23.22 0.66 21.92
N GLN A 13 24.07 1.58 21.46
CA GLN A 13 23.65 2.94 21.13
C GLN A 13 23.70 3.13 19.62
N PRO A 14 22.64 3.70 19.01
CA PRO A 14 22.65 4.01 17.58
C PRO A 14 23.70 5.07 17.27
N LEU A 15 24.32 4.96 16.10
CA LEU A 15 25.20 6.01 15.58
C LEU A 15 24.34 7.13 14.99
N VAL A 16 24.79 8.37 15.11
CA VAL A 16 24.20 9.49 14.38
C VAL A 16 24.78 9.49 12.97
N LEU A 17 23.95 9.26 11.96
CA LEU A 17 24.37 9.31 10.56
C LEU A 17 24.48 10.75 10.07
N VAL A 18 23.45 11.56 10.32
CA VAL A 18 23.40 12.97 9.91
C VAL A 18 22.39 13.75 10.77
N ASP A 19 22.64 15.04 10.97
CA ASP A 19 21.63 15.98 11.46
C ASP A 19 20.63 16.27 10.34
N THR A 20 19.34 16.14 10.61
CA THR A 20 18.28 16.38 9.62
C THR A 20 17.73 17.80 9.68
N ALA A 21 18.13 18.61 10.67
CA ALA A 21 17.74 20.00 10.73
C ALA A 21 18.36 20.80 9.58
N GLY A 22 17.51 21.30 8.68
CA GLY A 22 17.92 22.16 7.57
C GLY A 22 18.44 21.41 6.34
N LEU A 23 18.36 20.08 6.29
CA LEU A 23 18.55 19.35 5.03
C LEU A 23 17.44 19.70 4.05
N SER A 24 17.81 19.88 2.78
CA SER A 24 16.85 19.83 1.69
C SER A 24 16.27 18.42 1.55
N GLU A 25 15.10 18.31 0.93
CA GLU A 25 14.48 17.00 0.64
C GLU A 25 15.41 16.11 -0.21
N GLU A 26 16.12 16.68 -1.18
CA GLU A 26 17.08 15.95 -2.02
C GLU A 26 18.24 15.36 -1.20
N GLU A 27 18.84 16.17 -0.31
CA GLU A 27 19.92 15.70 0.57
C GLU A 27 19.43 14.63 1.53
N TRP A 28 18.25 14.83 2.12
CA TRP A 28 17.61 13.87 3.01
C TRP A 28 17.36 12.54 2.30
N LEU A 29 16.78 12.56 1.09
CA LEU A 29 16.61 11.38 0.25
C LEU A 29 17.95 10.71 -0.09
N ALA A 30 19.00 11.47 -0.38
CA ALA A 30 20.33 10.93 -0.65
C ALA A 30 20.92 10.17 0.56
N TYR A 31 20.68 10.64 1.79
CA TYR A 31 21.04 9.88 3.00
C TYR A 31 20.18 8.63 3.18
N ARG A 32 18.86 8.71 2.96
CA ARG A 32 17.95 7.56 3.03
C ARG A 32 18.31 6.44 2.06
N ARG A 33 18.92 6.75 0.91
CA ARG A 33 19.39 5.75 -0.05
C ARG A 33 20.65 5.00 0.39
N LYS A 34 21.34 5.45 1.45
CA LYS A 34 22.54 4.76 1.98
C LYS A 34 22.21 3.50 2.78
N GLY A 35 20.94 3.21 3.01
CA GLY A 35 20.47 2.04 3.73
C GLY A 35 18.97 1.82 3.56
N ILE A 36 18.43 0.92 4.36
CA ILE A 36 17.03 0.56 4.51
C ILE A 36 16.50 1.36 5.71
N GLY A 37 15.46 2.15 5.49
CA GLY A 37 14.71 2.79 6.57
C GLY A 37 13.50 1.95 6.99
N GLY A 38 12.90 2.26 8.14
CA GLY A 38 11.74 1.51 8.63
C GLY A 38 10.56 1.47 7.65
N SER A 39 10.29 2.56 6.92
CA SER A 39 9.23 2.59 5.91
C SER A 39 9.54 1.78 4.64
N ASP A 40 10.79 1.34 4.45
CA ASP A 40 11.19 0.49 3.33
C ASP A 40 10.89 -0.99 3.58
N VAL A 41 10.84 -1.41 4.85
CA VAL A 41 10.77 -2.81 5.27
C VAL A 41 9.51 -3.50 4.72
N ALA A 42 8.37 -2.82 4.73
CA ALA A 42 7.14 -3.38 4.17
C ALA A 42 7.26 -3.75 2.69
N ALA A 43 7.97 -2.95 1.89
CA ALA A 43 8.18 -3.23 0.46
C ALA A 43 9.11 -4.42 0.27
N LEU A 44 10.16 -4.50 1.07
CA LEU A 44 11.10 -5.63 1.09
C LEU A 44 10.42 -6.94 1.45
N LEU A 45 9.57 -6.93 2.49
CA LEU A 45 8.81 -8.10 2.95
C LEU A 45 7.65 -8.48 2.01
N GLY A 46 7.37 -7.69 0.96
CA GLY A 46 6.28 -7.93 0.02
C GLY A 46 4.88 -7.70 0.61
N ILE A 47 4.79 -6.95 1.72
CA ILE A 47 3.52 -6.63 2.43
C ILE A 47 3.08 -5.17 2.25
N SER A 48 3.85 -4.37 1.52
CA SER A 48 3.49 -2.99 1.20
C SER A 48 2.37 -2.95 0.15
N PRO A 49 1.29 -2.18 0.40
CA PRO A 49 0.26 -1.97 -0.61
C PRO A 49 0.67 -0.96 -1.70
N TRP A 50 1.82 -0.29 -1.56
CA TRP A 50 2.21 0.83 -2.43
C TRP A 50 3.47 0.58 -3.27
N ARG A 51 4.37 -0.30 -2.81
CA ARG A 51 5.67 -0.51 -3.47
C ARG A 51 6.08 -1.97 -3.42
N THR A 52 6.65 -2.42 -4.53
CA THR A 52 7.35 -3.71 -4.60
C THR A 52 8.77 -3.59 -4.02
N ALA A 53 9.37 -4.73 -3.67
CA ALA A 53 10.80 -4.84 -3.35
C ALA A 53 11.67 -4.33 -4.51
N ARG A 54 11.20 -4.45 -5.76
CA ARG A 54 11.92 -3.94 -6.93
C ARG A 54 11.86 -2.42 -7.04
N ASP A 55 10.75 -1.78 -6.66
CA ASP A 55 10.68 -0.32 -6.57
C ASP A 55 11.66 0.21 -5.52
N LEU A 56 11.73 -0.46 -4.37
CA LEU A 56 12.72 -0.16 -3.34
C LEU A 56 14.15 -0.32 -3.87
N PHE A 57 14.44 -1.41 -4.58
CA PHE A 57 15.75 -1.63 -5.21
C PHE A 57 16.12 -0.48 -6.17
N TYR A 58 15.19 -0.05 -7.01
CA TYR A 58 15.42 1.08 -7.91
C TYR A 58 15.64 2.40 -7.15
N ASP A 59 14.89 2.67 -6.08
CA ASP A 59 15.11 3.83 -5.20
C ASP A 59 16.50 3.81 -4.57
N LYS A 60 16.94 2.69 -3.99
CA LYS A 60 18.27 2.58 -3.36
C LYS A 60 19.42 2.74 -4.35
N LEU A 61 19.20 2.42 -5.62
CA LEU A 61 20.16 2.66 -6.69
C LEU A 61 20.03 4.03 -7.36
N ASN A 62 19.10 4.87 -6.89
CA ASN A 62 18.77 6.17 -7.48
C ASN A 62 18.43 6.07 -8.97
N ILE A 63 17.71 5.01 -9.36
CA ILE A 63 17.21 4.82 -10.72
C ILE A 63 15.92 5.61 -10.86
N ALA A 64 15.95 6.60 -11.75
CA ALA A 64 14.80 7.47 -12.00
C ALA A 64 13.63 6.69 -12.63
N VAL A 65 12.41 7.08 -12.25
CA VAL A 65 11.19 6.64 -12.94
C VAL A 65 11.12 7.26 -14.33
N VAL A 66 10.56 6.53 -15.28
CA VAL A 66 10.32 6.95 -16.67
C VAL A 66 8.93 7.56 -16.81
N GLU A 67 7.97 7.07 -16.04
CA GLU A 67 6.64 7.67 -15.87
C GLU A 67 6.48 8.08 -14.41
N ASP A 68 6.39 9.39 -14.18
CA ASP A 68 6.02 9.92 -12.86
C ASP A 68 4.50 9.94 -12.73
N HIS A 69 4.03 9.29 -11.68
CA HIS A 69 2.64 9.34 -11.27
C HIS A 69 2.64 10.03 -9.91
N GLU A 70 2.33 11.33 -9.88
CA GLU A 70 2.07 12.08 -8.63
C GLU A 70 0.76 11.64 -7.94
N ASP A 71 0.33 10.40 -8.18
CA ASP A 71 -0.81 9.82 -7.50
C ASP A 71 -0.42 9.65 -6.04
N ASN A 72 -1.03 10.45 -5.16
CA ASN A 72 -0.85 10.53 -3.69
C ASN A 72 0.02 11.67 -3.14
N TRP A 73 0.49 12.64 -3.93
CA TRP A 73 1.27 13.77 -3.38
C TRP A 73 0.52 14.53 -2.25
N VAL A 74 -0.80 14.70 -2.39
CA VAL A 74 -1.66 15.33 -1.38
C VAL A 74 -1.64 14.55 -0.07
N ALA A 75 -1.67 13.21 -0.13
CA ALA A 75 -1.68 12.39 1.07
C ALA A 75 -0.35 12.47 1.82
N LEU A 76 0.77 12.50 1.09
CA LEU A 76 2.11 12.69 1.65
C LEU A 76 2.25 14.07 2.31
N GLU A 77 1.85 15.13 1.62
CA GLU A 77 1.89 16.49 2.13
C GLU A 77 1.00 16.67 3.37
N MET A 78 -0.19 16.08 3.37
CA MET A 78 -1.08 16.06 4.53
C MET A 78 -0.46 15.32 5.72
N GLY A 79 0.30 14.25 5.48
CA GLY A 79 1.10 13.57 6.51
C GLY A 79 2.09 14.53 7.18
N HIS A 80 2.94 15.18 6.38
CA HIS A 80 3.94 16.13 6.89
C HIS A 80 3.30 17.32 7.62
N LEU A 81 2.25 17.91 7.05
CA LEU A 81 1.59 19.08 7.62
C LEU A 81 0.92 18.76 8.97
N LEU A 82 0.31 17.58 9.08
CA LEU A 82 -0.43 17.20 10.28
C LEU A 82 0.43 16.52 11.34
N GLU A 83 1.65 16.08 11.01
CA GLU A 83 2.54 15.37 11.94
C GLU A 83 2.64 16.07 13.33
N PRO A 84 2.95 17.39 13.41
CA PRO A 84 3.03 18.09 14.70
C PRO A 84 1.71 18.12 15.48
N LEU A 85 0.57 18.18 14.77
CA LEU A 85 -0.75 18.16 15.39
C LEU A 85 -1.04 16.78 15.99
N VAL A 86 -0.75 15.70 15.26
CA VAL A 86 -1.00 14.33 15.74
C VAL A 86 -0.10 14.01 16.95
N ALA A 87 1.16 14.45 16.95
CA ALA A 87 2.04 14.34 18.12
C ALA A 87 1.46 15.06 19.35
N LYS A 88 0.89 16.26 19.16
CA LYS A 88 0.20 17.01 20.22
C LYS A 88 -1.06 16.29 20.72
N ILE A 89 -1.82 15.66 19.83
CA ILE A 89 -2.98 14.83 20.20
C ILE A 89 -2.53 13.66 21.07
N PHE A 90 -1.48 12.93 20.66
CA PHE A 90 -0.92 11.85 21.46
C PHE A 90 -0.51 12.32 22.86
N GLN A 91 0.21 13.44 22.95
CA GLN A 91 0.62 14.03 24.22
C GLN A 91 -0.58 14.41 25.10
N HIS A 92 -1.63 15.01 24.53
CA HIS A 92 -2.83 15.38 25.28
C HIS A 92 -3.60 14.16 25.79
N ARG A 93 -3.77 13.13 24.95
CA ARG A 93 -4.53 11.92 25.29
C ARG A 93 -3.82 11.01 26.28
N THR A 94 -2.49 10.96 26.24
CA THR A 94 -1.69 10.03 27.07
C THR A 94 -1.04 10.70 28.27
N GLY A 95 -0.82 12.01 28.23
CA GLY A 95 -0.04 12.75 29.22
C GLY A 95 1.47 12.53 29.12
N TYR A 96 1.96 11.70 28.20
CA TYR A 96 3.39 11.47 28.02
C TYR A 96 4.09 12.69 27.43
N LYS A 97 5.35 12.92 27.84
CA LYS A 97 6.19 13.95 27.25
C LYS A 97 6.76 13.45 25.93
N VAL A 98 6.47 14.20 24.86
CA VAL A 98 6.90 13.92 23.49
C VAL A 98 7.97 14.92 23.08
N TYR A 99 9.01 14.48 22.38
CA TYR A 99 10.10 15.33 21.89
C TYR A 99 10.68 14.82 20.56
N GLN A 100 11.33 15.68 19.80
CA GLN A 100 12.02 15.30 18.55
C GLN A 100 13.53 15.35 18.72
N ILE A 101 14.22 14.45 18.04
CA ILE A 101 15.65 14.57 17.75
C ILE A 101 15.76 14.60 16.23
N LYS A 102 16.09 15.77 15.66
CA LYS A 102 16.22 15.95 14.21
C LYS A 102 17.52 15.34 13.70
N LYS A 103 17.61 14.01 13.73
CA LYS A 103 18.76 13.23 13.30
C LYS A 103 18.28 11.94 12.65
N MET A 104 19.02 11.51 11.64
CA MET A 104 18.93 10.14 11.15
C MET A 104 19.98 9.31 11.87
N PHE A 105 19.56 8.14 12.33
CA PHE A 105 20.36 7.20 13.09
C PHE A 105 20.71 5.99 12.24
N GLN A 106 21.76 5.28 12.64
CA GLN A 106 22.26 4.09 11.97
C GLN A 106 22.60 3.01 13.00
N HIS A 107 22.25 1.76 12.71
CA HIS A 107 22.57 0.64 13.60
C HIS A 107 24.10 0.42 13.64
N PRO A 108 24.74 0.30 14.82
CA PRO A 108 26.20 0.23 14.93
C PRO A 108 26.80 -1.04 14.32
N LYS A 109 26.08 -2.17 14.38
CA LYS A 109 26.48 -3.45 13.77
C LYS A 109 26.06 -3.62 12.30
N TYR A 110 24.97 -2.98 11.87
CA TYR A 110 24.37 -3.17 10.55
C TYR A 110 24.27 -1.80 9.86
N PRO A 111 25.34 -1.32 9.19
CA PRO A 111 25.40 0.05 8.66
C PRO A 111 24.32 0.38 7.63
N TRP A 112 23.69 -0.64 7.03
CA TRP A 112 22.58 -0.46 6.11
C TRP A 112 21.23 -0.30 6.80
N MET A 113 21.09 -0.43 8.12
CA MET A 113 19.84 -0.14 8.83
C MET A 113 19.82 1.30 9.33
N LEU A 114 18.80 2.06 8.93
CA LEU A 114 18.66 3.49 9.21
C LEU A 114 17.35 3.78 9.94
N ALA A 115 17.41 4.66 10.95
CA ALA A 115 16.20 5.14 11.63
C ALA A 115 16.05 6.65 11.48
N ASP A 116 14.91 7.04 10.93
CA ASP A 116 14.47 8.43 10.81
C ASP A 116 13.13 8.52 11.53
N VAL A 117 13.22 8.79 12.83
CA VAL A 117 12.13 8.65 13.80
C VAL A 117 11.38 9.97 13.91
N ASP A 118 10.05 9.94 13.81
CA ASP A 118 9.23 11.15 13.90
C ASP A 118 9.38 11.82 15.28
N TYR A 119 9.15 11.06 16.36
CA TYR A 119 9.21 11.52 17.74
C TYR A 119 9.69 10.44 18.71
N PHE A 120 10.15 10.90 19.87
CA PHE A 120 10.47 10.09 21.04
C PHE A 120 9.53 10.42 22.19
N VAL A 121 9.33 9.45 23.08
CA VAL A 121 8.46 9.57 24.26
C VAL A 121 9.25 9.23 25.51
N GLU A 122 9.21 10.11 26.50
CA GLU A 122 9.78 9.86 27.83
C GLU A 122 8.79 9.06 28.67
N LEU A 123 9.16 7.82 29.04
CA LEU A 123 8.33 6.94 29.85
C LEU A 123 8.51 7.21 31.35
N PRO A 124 7.53 6.87 32.21
CA PRO A 124 7.60 7.12 33.65
C PRO A 124 8.75 6.40 34.37
N ASP A 125 9.26 5.32 33.79
CA ASP A 125 10.41 4.57 34.31
C ASP A 125 11.77 5.16 33.89
N GLY A 126 11.77 6.27 33.15
CA GLY A 126 12.95 6.96 32.65
C GLY A 126 13.49 6.40 31.33
N THR A 127 12.87 5.36 30.76
CA THR A 127 13.24 4.83 29.45
C THR A 127 12.59 5.66 28.32
N THR A 128 13.06 5.44 27.09
CA THR A 128 12.54 6.13 25.90
C THR A 128 11.81 5.14 24.99
N ALA A 129 10.66 5.56 24.48
CA ALA A 129 9.94 4.87 23.40
C ALA A 129 9.97 5.70 22.11
N ILE A 130 9.71 5.04 20.98
CA ILE A 130 9.45 5.69 19.70
C ILE A 130 7.97 6.09 19.62
N LEU A 131 7.66 7.18 18.91
CA LEU A 131 6.32 7.53 18.48
C LEU A 131 6.32 7.76 16.96
N GLU A 132 5.66 6.85 16.24
CA GLU A 132 5.37 6.96 14.82
C GLU A 132 4.04 7.65 14.59
N ILE A 133 4.05 8.68 13.75
CA ILE A 133 2.87 9.45 13.40
C ILE A 133 2.35 8.98 12.04
N LYS A 134 1.05 8.75 11.96
CA LYS A 134 0.37 8.37 10.72
C LYS A 134 -0.88 9.23 10.50
N THR A 135 -1.24 9.39 9.24
CA THR A 135 -2.53 9.91 8.85
C THR A 135 -3.21 8.89 7.94
N THR A 136 -4.53 8.83 8.00
CA THR A 136 -5.31 7.96 7.11
C THR A 136 -6.69 8.59 6.87
N ASN A 137 -7.52 7.93 6.07
CA ASN A 137 -8.91 8.33 5.85
C ASN A 137 -9.88 7.34 6.51
N TYR A 138 -11.15 7.73 6.58
CA TYR A 138 -12.22 6.91 7.17
C TYR A 138 -12.36 5.52 6.54
N ASN A 139 -12.06 5.37 5.25
CA ASN A 139 -12.20 4.07 4.56
C ASN A 139 -11.07 3.10 4.91
N ALA A 140 -9.94 3.61 5.40
CA ALA A 140 -8.77 2.80 5.76
C ALA A 140 -8.57 2.69 7.28
N LYS A 141 -9.45 3.29 8.10
CA LYS A 141 -9.37 3.20 9.56
C LYS A 141 -9.48 1.75 10.04
N ASP A 142 -10.32 0.94 9.38
CA ASP A 142 -10.63 -0.42 9.83
C ASP A 142 -9.42 -1.37 9.73
N ASN A 143 -8.36 -1.00 8.99
CA ASN A 143 -7.09 -1.75 8.96
C ASN A 143 -6.39 -1.83 10.33
N TRP A 144 -6.76 -0.96 11.27
CA TRP A 144 -6.24 -0.95 12.65
C TRP A 144 -7.04 -1.86 13.61
N TRP A 145 -7.94 -2.66 13.06
CA TRP A 145 -8.66 -3.73 13.75
C TRP A 145 -8.59 -5.02 12.92
N LEU A 146 -8.39 -6.15 13.60
CA LEU A 146 -8.44 -7.48 12.99
C LEU A 146 -9.35 -8.34 13.84
N ASP A 147 -10.39 -8.92 13.23
CA ASP A 147 -11.41 -9.74 13.91
C ASP A 147 -12.05 -9.05 15.13
N GLY A 148 -12.17 -7.72 15.09
CA GLY A 148 -12.73 -6.90 16.16
C GLY A 148 -11.74 -6.47 17.23
N GLU A 149 -10.51 -6.97 17.21
CA GLU A 149 -9.44 -6.65 18.15
C GLU A 149 -8.53 -5.54 17.61
N GLU A 150 -7.97 -4.74 18.51
CA GLU A 150 -7.02 -3.69 18.15
C GLU A 150 -5.74 -4.28 17.56
N THR A 151 -5.31 -3.80 16.40
CA THR A 151 -4.05 -4.20 15.78
C THR A 151 -3.30 -3.01 15.20
N ILE A 152 -2.05 -3.26 14.79
CA ILE A 152 -1.24 -2.36 13.97
C ILE A 152 -1.19 -2.99 12.58
N PRO A 153 -1.51 -2.25 11.50
CA PRO A 153 -1.34 -2.77 10.15
C PRO A 153 0.08 -3.29 9.93
N ALA A 154 0.24 -4.49 9.38
CA ALA A 154 1.53 -5.18 9.30
C ALA A 154 2.64 -4.34 8.63
N TYR A 155 2.29 -3.55 7.62
CA TYR A 155 3.22 -2.63 6.95
C TYR A 155 3.71 -1.50 7.86
N TYR A 156 2.92 -1.05 8.84
CA TYR A 156 3.38 -0.11 9.89
C TYR A 156 4.11 -0.83 11.02
N GLU A 157 3.67 -2.04 11.40
CA GLU A 157 4.35 -2.84 12.42
C GLU A 157 5.83 -3.05 12.07
N SER A 158 6.11 -3.46 10.82
CA SER A 158 7.47 -3.67 10.33
C SER A 158 8.35 -2.42 10.45
N GLN A 159 7.81 -1.23 10.25
CA GLN A 159 8.53 0.04 10.44
C GLN A 159 8.93 0.25 11.90
N GLY A 160 8.00 0.08 12.83
CA GLY A 160 8.29 0.27 14.26
C GLY A 160 9.27 -0.77 14.79
N ARG A 161 9.16 -2.03 14.34
CA ARG A 161 10.11 -3.12 14.66
C ARG A 161 11.52 -2.77 14.20
N HIS A 162 11.67 -2.28 12.97
CA HIS A 162 12.94 -1.80 12.43
C HIS A 162 13.54 -0.68 13.27
N TYR A 163 12.76 0.35 13.61
CA TYR A 163 13.27 1.44 14.43
C TYR A 163 13.62 0.98 15.85
N MET A 164 12.87 0.08 16.47
CA MET A 164 13.24 -0.52 17.76
C MET A 164 14.57 -1.26 17.69
N ALA A 165 14.84 -2.00 16.61
CA ALA A 165 16.11 -2.68 16.38
C ALA A 165 17.27 -1.69 16.21
N VAL A 166 17.12 -0.65 15.39
CA VAL A 166 18.15 0.38 15.17
C VAL A 166 18.46 1.15 16.45
N MET A 167 17.41 1.63 17.13
CA MET A 167 17.51 2.52 18.29
C MET A 167 17.75 1.78 19.60
N ASP A 168 17.61 0.45 19.61
CA ASP A 168 17.68 -0.41 20.79
C ASP A 168 16.71 0.00 21.92
N VAL A 169 15.45 0.25 21.54
CA VAL A 169 14.38 0.57 22.49
C VAL A 169 13.32 -0.54 22.51
N ASP A 170 12.59 -0.66 23.61
CA ASP A 170 11.66 -1.79 23.79
C ASP A 170 10.21 -1.50 23.41
N ARG A 171 9.92 -0.24 23.07
CA ARG A 171 8.54 0.22 22.91
C ARG A 171 8.43 1.22 21.77
N CYS A 172 7.40 1.03 20.96
CA CYS A 172 7.03 1.93 19.88
C CYS A 172 5.53 2.19 19.96
N PHE A 173 5.14 3.45 19.96
CA PHE A 173 3.76 3.87 19.82
C PHE A 173 3.48 4.24 18.37
N PHE A 174 2.24 3.98 17.94
CA PHE A 174 1.69 4.59 16.73
C PHE A 174 0.56 5.52 17.13
N CYS A 175 0.53 6.73 16.56
CA CYS A 175 -0.63 7.61 16.62
C CYS A 175 -1.11 7.93 15.22
N CYS A 176 -2.33 7.49 14.88
CA CYS A 176 -2.91 7.68 13.55
C CYS A 176 -4.14 8.57 13.60
N LEU A 177 -4.12 9.71 12.93
CA LEU A 177 -5.29 10.58 12.77
C LEU A 177 -6.07 10.18 11.51
N TYR A 178 -7.39 9.99 11.62
CA TYR A 178 -8.26 9.63 10.48
C TYR A 178 -9.42 10.60 10.23
N GLY A 179 -9.53 11.64 11.05
CA GLY A 179 -10.59 12.63 10.97
C GLY A 179 -10.14 14.00 11.48
N ASN A 180 -11.05 14.80 12.04
CA ASN A 180 -10.82 16.20 12.36
C ASN A 180 -11.12 16.59 13.82
N ASN A 181 -11.37 15.62 14.69
CA ASN A 181 -11.41 15.83 16.14
C ASN A 181 -10.46 14.88 16.89
N GLU A 182 -10.23 15.19 18.17
CA GLU A 182 -9.27 14.46 19.00
C GLU A 182 -9.60 12.96 19.15
N GLN A 183 -10.89 12.61 19.20
CA GLN A 183 -11.37 11.24 19.35
C GLN A 183 -11.23 10.43 18.05
N GLU A 184 -11.05 11.08 16.90
CA GLU A 184 -10.78 10.46 15.60
C GLU A 184 -9.29 10.18 15.39
N SER A 185 -8.63 9.74 16.46
CA SER A 185 -7.25 9.28 16.48
C SER A 185 -7.13 7.89 17.10
N ILE A 186 -6.24 7.09 16.55
CA ILE A 186 -5.94 5.72 16.99
C ILE A 186 -4.57 5.77 17.67
N ILE A 187 -4.46 5.17 18.86
CA ILE A 187 -3.18 4.99 19.54
C ILE A 187 -2.96 3.49 19.71
N ARG A 188 -1.78 3.01 19.32
CA ARG A 188 -1.34 1.62 19.54
C ARG A 188 0.00 1.61 20.23
N ASP A 189 0.19 0.59 21.05
CA ASP A 189 1.42 0.29 21.78
C ASP A 189 1.99 -1.02 21.26
N MET A 190 3.24 -1.00 20.84
CA MET A 190 3.98 -2.16 20.39
C MET A 190 5.18 -2.38 21.30
N GLN A 191 5.26 -3.58 21.86
CA GLN A 191 6.39 -4.06 22.64
C GLN A 191 7.35 -4.82 21.73
N ARG A 192 8.64 -4.77 22.07
CA ARG A 192 9.72 -5.42 21.33
C ARG A 192 9.51 -6.93 21.15
N ASP A 193 9.88 -7.44 19.98
CA ASP A 193 9.88 -8.87 19.66
C ASP A 193 11.18 -9.19 18.95
N LEU A 194 12.09 -9.81 19.71
CA LEU A 194 13.43 -10.14 19.23
C LEU A 194 13.41 -11.23 18.15
N ALA A 195 12.44 -12.13 18.17
CA ALA A 195 12.35 -13.19 17.15
C ALA A 195 11.94 -12.58 15.80
N TYR A 196 10.95 -11.69 15.81
CA TYR A 196 10.57 -10.92 14.63
C TYR A 196 11.74 -10.07 14.12
N GLU A 197 12.42 -9.35 15.02
CA GLU A 197 13.58 -8.51 14.66
C GLU A 197 14.70 -9.31 14.01
N ASP A 198 15.05 -10.48 14.56
CA ASP A 198 16.14 -11.30 14.01
C ASP A 198 15.79 -11.82 12.59
N GLU A 199 14.53 -12.21 12.33
CA GLU A 199 14.07 -12.60 10.98
C GLU A 199 14.04 -11.41 10.01
N MET A 200 13.50 -10.28 10.46
CA MET A 200 13.46 -9.04 9.68
C MET A 200 14.88 -8.57 9.30
N ILE A 201 15.83 -8.55 10.25
CA ILE A 201 17.23 -8.18 9.99
C ILE A 201 17.86 -9.14 8.97
N PHE A 202 17.57 -10.43 9.04
CA PHE A 202 18.08 -11.40 8.06
C PHE A 202 17.58 -11.10 6.64
N LEU A 203 16.28 -10.82 6.48
CA LEU A 203 15.68 -10.49 5.19
C LEU A 203 16.18 -9.13 4.65
N GLU A 204 16.34 -8.14 5.54
CA GLU A 204 16.93 -6.85 5.18
C GLU A 204 18.39 -6.99 4.73
N GLN A 205 19.17 -7.82 5.41
CA GLN A 205 20.55 -8.11 5.05
C GLN A 205 20.63 -8.79 3.68
N ASP A 206 19.82 -9.83 3.45
CA ASP A 206 19.77 -10.54 2.16
C ASP A 206 19.45 -9.57 1.02
N PHE A 207 18.43 -8.73 1.19
CA PHE A 207 18.09 -7.72 0.20
C PHE A 207 19.24 -6.75 -0.06
N TRP A 208 19.85 -6.21 0.99
CA TRP A 208 20.92 -5.23 0.83
C TRP A 208 22.14 -5.85 0.15
N GLU A 209 22.61 -6.98 0.64
CA GLU A 209 23.84 -7.63 0.18
C GLU A 209 23.68 -8.29 -1.17
N ASN A 210 22.57 -9.00 -1.42
CA ASN A 210 22.38 -9.81 -2.63
C ASN A 210 21.62 -9.08 -3.75
N HIS A 211 20.92 -7.99 -3.46
CA HIS A 211 20.24 -7.19 -4.47
C HIS A 211 20.87 -5.81 -4.65
N VAL A 212 20.89 -4.97 -3.61
CA VAL A 212 21.36 -3.59 -3.75
C VAL A 212 22.85 -3.53 -4.10
N LEU A 213 23.71 -4.21 -3.32
CA LEU A 213 25.16 -4.17 -3.54
C LEU A 213 25.59 -4.88 -4.83
N THR A 214 24.94 -6.00 -5.20
CA THR A 214 25.24 -6.70 -6.46
C THR A 214 24.60 -6.04 -7.67
N ARG A 215 23.70 -5.07 -7.46
CA ARG A 215 22.86 -4.45 -8.50
C ARG A 215 22.01 -5.47 -9.26
N THR A 216 21.58 -6.54 -8.58
CA THR A 216 20.72 -7.58 -9.15
C THR A 216 19.29 -7.36 -8.66
N PRO A 217 18.32 -7.07 -9.54
CA PRO A 217 16.95 -6.78 -9.09
C PRO A 217 16.32 -8.00 -8.39
N PRO A 218 15.61 -7.79 -7.27
CA PRO A 218 14.87 -8.87 -6.60
C PRO A 218 13.74 -9.39 -7.52
N PRO A 219 13.31 -10.66 -7.39
CA PRO A 219 12.15 -11.16 -8.10
C PRO A 219 10.87 -10.42 -7.67
N TYR A 220 9.89 -10.33 -8.56
CA TYR A 220 8.54 -9.89 -8.17
C TYR A 220 7.82 -11.02 -7.45
N THR A 221 7.26 -10.71 -6.29
CA THR A 221 6.51 -11.64 -5.42
C THR A 221 5.15 -11.07 -4.99
N GLU A 222 4.93 -9.79 -5.26
CA GLU A 222 3.75 -9.00 -4.88
C GLU A 222 2.56 -9.24 -5.82
N ASP A 223 1.43 -8.59 -5.51
CA ASP A 223 0.22 -8.64 -6.33
C ASP A 223 0.46 -8.18 -7.78
N GLY A 224 -0.25 -8.83 -8.72
CA GLY A 224 -0.07 -8.61 -10.15
C GLY A 224 -0.31 -7.18 -10.59
N ASP A 225 -1.30 -6.47 -10.01
CA ASP A 225 -1.59 -5.09 -10.37
C ASP A 225 -0.46 -4.17 -9.89
N LEU A 226 0.06 -4.38 -8.67
CA LEU A 226 1.19 -3.62 -8.13
C LEU A 226 2.48 -3.85 -8.95
N VAL A 227 2.72 -5.09 -9.39
CA VAL A 227 3.84 -5.43 -10.27
C VAL A 227 3.70 -4.74 -11.62
N ILE A 228 2.51 -4.70 -12.21
CA ILE A 228 2.27 -4.00 -13.49
C ILE A 228 2.56 -2.51 -13.36
N GLU A 229 2.09 -1.86 -12.29
CA GLU A 229 2.37 -0.44 -12.03
C GLU A 229 3.86 -0.18 -11.75
N SER A 230 4.55 -1.08 -11.04
CA SER A 230 6.01 -1.04 -10.90
C SER A 230 6.71 -1.09 -12.26
N VAL A 231 6.39 -2.10 -13.08
CA VAL A 231 6.99 -2.24 -14.41
C VAL A 231 6.76 -1.00 -15.26
N ARG A 232 5.54 -0.45 -15.24
CA ARG A 232 5.18 0.75 -15.99
C ARG A 232 6.03 1.95 -15.61
N ARG A 233 6.19 2.23 -14.30
CA ARG A 233 7.00 3.35 -13.79
C ARG A 233 8.44 3.33 -14.30
N TYR A 234 9.06 2.16 -14.43
CA TYR A 234 10.49 2.05 -14.78
C TYR A 234 10.78 1.68 -16.24
N THR A 235 9.81 1.12 -16.98
CA THR A 235 9.99 0.74 -18.39
C THR A 235 9.29 1.68 -19.37
N GLY A 236 8.34 2.49 -18.90
CA GLY A 236 7.61 3.45 -19.71
C GLY A 236 6.52 2.82 -20.59
N PRO A 237 6.03 3.56 -21.60
CA PRO A 237 4.92 3.14 -22.45
C PRO A 237 5.29 1.93 -23.32
N ALA A 238 4.29 1.16 -23.76
CA ALA A 238 4.53 0.05 -24.67
C ALA A 238 4.93 0.61 -26.02
N ASP A 239 6.06 0.13 -26.54
CA ASP A 239 6.52 0.46 -27.87
C ASP A 239 6.12 -0.66 -28.86
N LYS A 240 5.36 -0.31 -29.89
CA LYS A 240 4.93 -1.25 -30.93
C LYS A 240 6.06 -1.60 -31.90
N GLU A 241 7.09 -0.77 -31.96
CA GLU A 241 8.25 -0.96 -32.82
C GLU A 241 9.38 -1.71 -32.08
N ALA A 242 9.24 -1.95 -30.78
CA ALA A 242 10.19 -2.73 -30.01
C ALA A 242 10.24 -4.20 -30.50
N PRO A 243 11.43 -4.83 -30.51
CA PRO A 243 11.57 -6.20 -30.97
C PRO A 243 10.81 -7.17 -30.08
N ALA A 244 10.28 -8.24 -30.70
CA ALA A 244 9.63 -9.32 -29.96
C ALA A 244 10.62 -10.01 -29.01
N VAL A 245 10.16 -10.30 -27.79
CA VAL A 245 10.94 -11.02 -26.78
C VAL A 245 10.55 -12.49 -26.78
N THR A 246 11.53 -13.39 -26.78
CA THR A 246 11.29 -14.83 -26.58
C THR A 246 11.14 -15.13 -25.09
N LEU A 247 10.08 -15.84 -24.72
CA LEU A 247 9.88 -16.32 -23.35
C LEU A 247 10.76 -17.53 -23.07
N ASP A 248 11.47 -17.53 -21.95
CA ASP A 248 12.21 -18.70 -21.48
C ASP A 248 11.27 -19.80 -20.96
N LEU A 249 11.84 -20.93 -20.53
CA LEU A 249 11.06 -22.05 -19.99
C LEU A 249 10.21 -21.66 -18.78
N SER A 250 10.71 -20.78 -17.91
CA SER A 250 10.02 -20.33 -16.70
C SER A 250 8.79 -19.49 -17.03
N LEU A 251 8.94 -18.49 -17.91
CA LEU A 251 7.85 -17.64 -18.37
C LEU A 251 6.87 -18.41 -19.26
N THR A 252 7.35 -19.39 -20.03
CA THR A 252 6.49 -20.28 -20.82
C THR A 252 5.59 -21.13 -19.90
N ALA A 253 6.12 -21.69 -18.81
CA ALA A 253 5.32 -22.41 -17.82
C ALA A 253 4.25 -21.51 -17.18
N LYS A 254 4.59 -20.24 -16.86
CA LYS A 254 3.62 -19.24 -16.37
C LYS A 254 2.52 -18.94 -17.40
N LEU A 255 2.87 -18.80 -18.68
CA LEU A 255 1.90 -18.60 -19.76
C LEU A 255 0.94 -19.79 -19.91
N MET A 256 1.45 -21.02 -19.85
CA MET A 256 0.61 -22.23 -19.91
C MET A 256 -0.35 -22.31 -18.72
N ARG A 257 0.11 -21.98 -17.51
CA ARG A 257 -0.75 -21.88 -16.34
C ARG A 257 -1.81 -20.78 -16.49
N PHE A 258 -1.44 -19.63 -17.04
CA PHE A 258 -2.38 -18.54 -17.34
C PHE A 258 -3.50 -19.00 -18.28
N LEU A 259 -3.16 -19.68 -19.38
CA LEU A 259 -4.14 -20.21 -20.34
C LEU A 259 -5.09 -21.23 -19.69
N GLN A 260 -4.56 -22.11 -18.84
CA GLN A 260 -5.39 -23.06 -18.08
C GLN A 260 -6.40 -22.35 -17.18
N LEU A 261 -5.96 -21.32 -16.45
CA LEU A 261 -6.82 -20.52 -15.57
C LEU A 261 -7.85 -19.71 -16.38
N GLN A 262 -7.49 -19.23 -17.56
CA GLN A 262 -8.41 -18.53 -18.45
C GLN A 262 -9.58 -19.42 -18.89
N GLU A 263 -9.34 -20.70 -19.18
CA GLU A 263 -10.40 -21.64 -19.52
C GLU A 263 -11.29 -21.99 -18.32
N GLN A 264 -10.69 -22.17 -17.13
CA GLN A 264 -11.46 -22.37 -15.89
C GLN A 264 -12.38 -21.17 -15.60
N LYS A 265 -11.86 -19.94 -15.74
CA LYS A 265 -12.62 -18.71 -15.56
C LYS A 265 -13.81 -18.66 -16.53
N LYS A 266 -13.59 -18.96 -17.82
CA LYS A 266 -14.65 -19.00 -18.83
C LYS A 266 -15.76 -19.99 -18.48
N GLY A 267 -15.39 -21.18 -17.97
CA GLY A 267 -16.35 -22.17 -17.49
C GLY A 267 -17.18 -21.67 -16.31
N ALA A 268 -16.55 -21.02 -15.33
CA ALA A 268 -17.24 -20.43 -14.17
C ALA A 268 -18.15 -19.26 -14.57
N GLU A 269 -17.70 -18.38 -15.47
CA GLU A 269 -18.48 -17.24 -15.99
C GLU A 269 -19.75 -17.71 -16.71
N ALA A 270 -19.71 -18.83 -17.44
CA ALA A 270 -20.90 -19.40 -18.05
C ALA A 270 -21.96 -19.80 -17.01
N GLY A 271 -21.54 -20.35 -15.86
CA GLY A 271 -22.41 -20.64 -14.73
C GLY A 271 -22.98 -19.37 -14.09
N ASN A 272 -22.13 -18.36 -13.83
CA ASN A 272 -22.57 -17.09 -13.25
C ASN A 272 -23.59 -16.37 -14.15
N LYS A 273 -23.36 -16.37 -15.47
CA LYS A 273 -24.29 -15.80 -16.45
C LYS A 273 -25.70 -16.41 -16.35
N LYS A 274 -25.79 -17.73 -16.15
CA LYS A 274 -27.09 -18.41 -15.98
C LYS A 274 -27.81 -17.94 -14.72
N ILE A 275 -27.08 -17.81 -13.60
CA ILE A 275 -27.63 -17.30 -12.34
C ILE A 275 -28.11 -15.86 -12.50
N GLU A 276 -27.32 -15.00 -13.14
CA GLU A 276 -27.69 -13.61 -13.42
C GLU A 276 -28.95 -13.50 -14.29
N GLU A 277 -29.08 -14.35 -15.32
CA GLU A 277 -30.27 -14.41 -16.18
C GLU A 277 -31.52 -14.81 -15.38
N ASP A 278 -31.41 -15.81 -14.50
CA ASP A 278 -32.51 -16.23 -13.62
C ASP A 278 -32.88 -15.14 -12.59
N MET A 279 -31.89 -14.50 -11.96
CA MET A 279 -32.11 -13.36 -11.06
C MET A 279 -32.80 -12.20 -11.79
N LYS A 280 -32.37 -11.90 -13.03
CA LYS A 280 -32.99 -10.85 -13.85
C LYS A 280 -34.44 -11.19 -14.19
N ARG A 281 -34.75 -12.45 -14.50
CA ARG A 281 -36.11 -12.92 -14.75
C ARG A 281 -37.01 -12.74 -13.52
N LEU A 282 -36.52 -13.15 -12.34
CA LEU A 282 -37.25 -13.01 -11.08
C LEU A 282 -37.46 -11.54 -10.70
N LYS A 283 -36.41 -10.71 -10.83
CA LYS A 283 -36.47 -9.26 -10.62
C LYS A 283 -37.50 -8.60 -11.54
N ALA A 284 -37.54 -8.98 -12.82
CA ALA A 284 -38.51 -8.45 -13.77
C ALA A 284 -39.96 -8.76 -13.36
N ALA A 285 -40.23 -9.97 -12.86
CA ALA A 285 -41.56 -10.33 -12.36
C ALA A 285 -42.00 -9.48 -11.15
N ILE A 286 -41.07 -9.20 -10.23
CA ILE A 286 -41.31 -8.33 -9.07
C ILE A 286 -41.58 -6.89 -9.54
N ILE A 287 -40.74 -6.33 -10.42
CA ILE A 287 -40.91 -4.97 -10.96
C ILE A 287 -42.24 -4.84 -11.72
N ALA A 288 -42.61 -5.85 -12.52
CA ALA A 288 -43.89 -5.86 -13.23
C ALA A 288 -45.08 -5.78 -12.27
N LYS A 289 -44.99 -6.44 -11.10
CA LYS A 289 -46.01 -6.36 -10.04
C LYS A 289 -46.00 -4.99 -9.33
N MET A 290 -44.83 -4.39 -9.12
CA MET A 290 -44.68 -3.06 -8.51
C MET A 290 -45.30 -1.95 -9.37
N GLY A 291 -45.24 -2.08 -10.72
CA GLY A 291 -45.81 -1.12 -11.65
C GLY A 291 -45.22 0.28 -11.44
N LYS A 292 -46.07 1.25 -11.08
CA LYS A 292 -45.64 2.64 -10.78
C LYS A 292 -45.11 2.82 -9.36
N SER A 293 -45.30 1.84 -8.47
CA SER A 293 -44.82 1.94 -7.10
C SER A 293 -43.32 1.79 -7.04
N CYS A 294 -42.66 2.69 -6.30
CA CYS A 294 -41.23 2.59 -6.02
C CYS A 294 -40.95 1.71 -4.79
N LYS A 295 -41.98 1.17 -4.13
CA LYS A 295 -41.86 0.36 -2.91
C LYS A 295 -42.81 -0.83 -2.93
N ALA A 296 -42.33 -2.00 -2.52
CA ALA A 296 -43.13 -3.17 -2.20
C ALA A 296 -42.68 -3.79 -0.87
N ILE A 297 -43.59 -4.51 -0.22
CA ILE A 297 -43.34 -5.22 1.04
C ILE A 297 -43.73 -6.68 0.82
N CYS A 298 -42.93 -7.60 1.33
CA CYS A 298 -43.20 -9.03 1.34
C CYS A 298 -42.85 -9.59 2.72
N GLN A 299 -43.63 -10.53 3.23
CA GLN A 299 -43.32 -11.25 4.47
C GLN A 299 -43.18 -12.73 4.16
N GLN A 300 -42.10 -13.35 4.63
CA GLN A 300 -41.86 -14.78 4.49
C GLN A 300 -41.15 -15.30 5.74
N ASP A 301 -41.63 -16.41 6.30
CA ASP A 301 -41.04 -17.08 7.47
C ASP A 301 -40.80 -16.14 8.67
N GLY A 302 -41.71 -15.20 8.90
CA GLY A 302 -41.62 -14.21 9.98
C GLY A 302 -40.70 -13.02 9.69
N VAL A 303 -40.03 -12.98 8.54
CA VAL A 303 -39.14 -11.89 8.11
C VAL A 303 -39.87 -10.96 7.14
N ASN A 304 -39.75 -9.64 7.37
CA ASN A 304 -40.29 -8.61 6.49
C ASN A 304 -39.21 -8.08 5.54
N TYR A 305 -39.48 -8.14 4.24
CA TYR A 305 -38.65 -7.62 3.16
C TYR A 305 -39.27 -6.35 2.59
N THR A 306 -38.44 -5.32 2.40
CA THR A 306 -38.82 -4.11 1.65
C THR A 306 -38.04 -4.07 0.35
N VAL A 307 -38.75 -4.01 -0.78
CA VAL A 307 -38.16 -3.84 -2.11
C VAL A 307 -38.35 -2.40 -2.55
N THR A 308 -37.27 -1.74 -2.96
CA THR A 308 -37.32 -0.38 -3.52
C THR A 308 -36.86 -0.36 -4.97
N TYR A 309 -37.54 0.46 -5.78
CA TYR A 309 -37.22 0.67 -7.19
C TYR A 309 -37.45 2.15 -7.53
N ASN A 310 -36.56 2.99 -7.00
CA ASN A 310 -36.63 4.44 -7.13
C ASN A 310 -36.00 4.90 -8.45
N PRO A 311 -36.54 5.93 -9.12
CA PRO A 311 -35.89 6.54 -10.27
C PRO A 311 -34.61 7.27 -9.84
N ILE A 312 -33.50 6.98 -10.53
CA ILE A 312 -32.23 7.68 -10.38
C ILE A 312 -32.00 8.53 -11.64
N ARG A 313 -31.63 9.79 -11.47
CA ARG A 313 -31.31 10.70 -12.58
C ARG A 313 -29.86 11.13 -12.45
N THR A 314 -29.06 10.81 -13.46
CA THR A 314 -27.65 11.20 -13.53
C THR A 314 -27.46 12.05 -14.77
N PRO A 315 -27.03 13.33 -14.64
CA PRO A 315 -26.69 14.14 -15.80
C PRO A 315 -25.46 13.54 -16.49
N GLY A 316 -25.45 13.55 -17.82
CA GLY A 316 -24.34 13.04 -18.61
C GLY A 316 -24.45 13.49 -20.06
N ILE A 317 -23.31 13.56 -20.74
CA ILE A 317 -23.24 13.81 -22.18
C ILE A 317 -23.06 12.43 -22.83
N ASP A 318 -24.04 11.99 -23.62
CA ASP A 318 -23.91 10.73 -24.35
C ASP A 318 -22.86 10.82 -25.47
N LYS A 319 -22.54 9.68 -26.07
CA LYS A 319 -21.50 9.57 -27.09
C LYS A 319 -21.74 10.47 -28.31
N ASP A 320 -22.99 10.68 -28.72
CA ASP A 320 -23.29 11.46 -29.92
C ASP A 320 -23.31 12.95 -29.62
N ASN A 321 -23.82 13.36 -28.46
CA ASN A 321 -23.69 14.72 -27.97
C ASN A 321 -22.24 15.10 -27.66
N LEU A 322 -21.40 14.15 -27.23
CA LEU A 322 -19.96 14.38 -27.06
C LEU A 322 -19.25 14.59 -28.41
N LYS A 323 -19.65 13.86 -29.46
CA LYS A 323 -19.15 14.10 -30.83
C LYS A 323 -19.58 15.48 -31.34
N ARG A 324 -20.85 15.85 -31.11
CA ARG A 324 -21.34 17.19 -31.46
C ARG A 324 -20.57 18.27 -30.72
N LEU A 325 -20.32 18.10 -29.43
CA LEU A 325 -19.47 19.02 -28.65
C LEU A 325 -18.09 19.17 -29.28
N LYS A 326 -17.46 18.08 -29.71
CA LYS A 326 -16.16 18.12 -30.41
C LYS A 326 -16.21 18.86 -31.76
N LEU A 327 -17.30 18.73 -32.50
CA LEU A 327 -17.45 19.35 -33.83
C LEU A 327 -17.84 20.83 -33.75
N ASP A 328 -18.79 21.15 -32.87
CA ASP A 328 -19.39 22.49 -32.75
C ASP A 328 -18.56 23.40 -31.82
N HIS A 329 -17.87 22.82 -30.83
CA HIS A 329 -17.07 23.52 -29.81
C HIS A 329 -15.73 22.79 -29.52
N PRO A 330 -14.82 22.69 -30.52
CA PRO A 330 -13.57 21.95 -30.38
C PRO A 330 -12.66 22.51 -29.28
N ASP A 331 -12.66 23.83 -29.07
CA ASP A 331 -11.92 24.52 -28.02
C ASP A 331 -12.32 24.06 -26.62
N ILE A 332 -13.64 23.96 -26.37
CA ILE A 332 -14.18 23.45 -25.11
C ILE A 332 -13.87 21.96 -24.99
N TYR A 333 -14.06 21.17 -26.05
CA TYR A 333 -13.78 19.74 -26.00
C TYR A 333 -12.32 19.45 -25.65
N GLU A 334 -11.38 20.14 -26.31
CA GLU A 334 -9.93 19.96 -26.08
C GLU A 334 -9.51 20.39 -24.68
N GLN A 335 -10.17 21.40 -24.09
CA GLN A 335 -9.90 21.83 -22.72
C GLN A 335 -10.23 20.76 -21.66
N TYR A 336 -11.25 19.93 -21.89
CA TYR A 336 -11.76 18.99 -20.86
C TYR A 336 -11.56 17.52 -21.21
N VAL A 337 -11.25 17.17 -22.46
CA VAL A 337 -11.07 15.77 -22.85
C VAL A 337 -9.82 15.20 -22.18
N THR A 338 -10.01 14.10 -21.46
CA THR A 338 -8.91 13.28 -20.95
C THR A 338 -8.75 12.05 -21.85
N VAL A 339 -7.54 11.83 -22.37
CA VAL A 339 -7.21 10.62 -23.12
C VAL A 339 -6.55 9.64 -22.17
N SER A 340 -7.25 8.56 -21.81
CA SER A 340 -6.66 7.45 -21.08
C SER A 340 -6.07 6.42 -22.05
N VAL A 341 -4.84 5.99 -21.80
CA VAL A 341 -4.19 4.92 -22.55
C VAL A 341 -4.25 3.65 -21.70
N SER A 342 -4.79 2.57 -22.26
CA SER A 342 -4.81 1.25 -21.62
C SER A 342 -4.18 0.20 -22.54
N ARG A 343 -3.54 -0.80 -21.94
CA ARG A 343 -2.97 -1.94 -22.66
C ARG A 343 -3.88 -3.16 -22.50
N ARG A 344 -4.06 -3.93 -23.56
CA ARG A 344 -4.80 -5.19 -23.51
C ARG A 344 -3.83 -6.36 -23.58
N PHE A 345 -3.78 -7.17 -22.52
CA PHE A 345 -3.07 -8.44 -22.55
C PHE A 345 -3.93 -9.48 -23.29
N VAL A 346 -3.44 -10.00 -24.41
CA VAL A 346 -4.13 -11.01 -25.22
C VAL A 346 -3.15 -12.10 -25.58
N VAL A 347 -3.52 -13.34 -25.31
CA VAL A 347 -2.81 -14.53 -25.80
C VAL A 347 -3.59 -15.08 -26.97
N LYS A 348 -2.94 -15.25 -28.11
CA LYS A 348 -3.49 -15.95 -29.28
C LYS A 348 -2.66 -17.20 -29.51
N CYS A 349 -3.34 -18.29 -29.80
CA CYS A 349 -2.71 -19.46 -30.39
C CYS A 349 -3.01 -19.37 -31.88
N ASP A 350 -1.97 -19.16 -32.70
CA ASP A 350 -2.12 -19.40 -34.13
C ASP A 350 -2.29 -20.92 -34.29
N GLY A 351 -3.37 -21.33 -34.93
CA GLY A 351 -3.86 -22.72 -34.90
C GLY A 351 -2.82 -23.78 -35.27
N GLU A 352 -3.06 -24.98 -34.74
CA GLU A 352 -2.30 -26.23 -34.93
C GLU A 352 -1.53 -26.31 -36.24
N ALA A 353 -0.21 -26.46 -36.15
CA ALA A 353 0.55 -27.11 -37.22
C ALA A 353 0.02 -28.55 -37.32
N ALA A 354 -0.90 -28.76 -38.25
CA ALA A 354 -1.40 -30.08 -38.64
C ALA A 354 -0.28 -30.97 -39.19
#